data_AF-A0A434PMN4-F1
#
_entry.id   AF-A0A434PMN4-F1
#
_cell.length_a   1.000
_cell.length_b   1.000
_cell.length_c   1.000
_cell.angle_alpha   90.00
_cell.angle_beta   90.00
_cell.angle_gamma   90.00
#
_symmetry.space_group_name_H-M   'P 1'
#
loop_
_entity.id
_entity.type
_entity.pdbx_description
1 polymer ?
#
loop_
_entity_poly.entity_id
_entity_poly.type
_entity_poly.pdbx_seq_one_letter_code
_entity_poly.pdbx_strand_id
1 'polypeptide(L)'
;MVAADLLTRPQSHRAFFHIRAAGRGIVLVVEGEGMGSGFEDEFRPVDDILRSGHRTRGVDAFTLTYLRAERQIRKIFTHLIFQSEAFDHKNSQQLRQALHDAPDLSFKKLTDGIQRLANVTVAELVGAEYDRLFKVLQKAKRYRDKLFHGQLPDQYVSTEEFIQIERDIRTWCELLAAGALKHIGYDGILDSHRKLKRPEIVKRVTELVPNLKAYEEFLKKLR
;
A
#
# COMPACT_ATOMS: atom_id res chain seq x y z
N MET A 1 0.87 18.40 50.65
CA MET A 1 1.49 18.87 49.40
C MET A 1 1.37 17.76 48.37
N VAL A 2 1.04 18.12 47.13
CA VAL A 2 0.39 17.32 46.08
C VAL A 2 1.37 16.47 45.25
N ALA A 3 0.94 15.23 44.96
CA ALA A 3 1.13 14.34 43.78
C ALA A 3 2.48 14.09 43.08
N ALA A 4 2.47 12.96 42.35
CA ALA A 4 3.41 12.39 41.36
C ALA A 4 4.48 11.43 41.94
N ASP A 5 4.76 10.24 41.40
CA ASP A 5 4.48 9.74 40.06
C ASP A 5 4.48 8.19 40.03
N LEU A 6 3.56 7.61 39.27
CA LEU A 6 3.44 6.18 38.99
C LEU A 6 4.19 5.88 37.68
N LEU A 7 5.31 5.16 37.76
CA LEU A 7 5.93 4.52 36.59
C LEU A 7 6.11 3.02 36.82
N THR A 8 5.00 2.30 36.83
CA THR A 8 4.97 0.87 36.53
C THR A 8 4.65 0.68 35.06
N ARG A 9 5.64 0.23 34.28
CA ARG A 9 5.42 -0.39 32.97
C ARG A 9 4.76 -1.77 33.16
N PRO A 10 3.78 -2.12 32.34
CA PRO A 10 3.69 -3.49 31.82
C PRO A 10 3.38 -3.46 30.30
N GLN A 11 3.48 -4.49 29.48
CA GLN A 11 4.02 -5.84 29.49
C GLN A 11 4.01 -6.26 28.00
N SER A 12 4.86 -7.23 27.66
CA SER A 12 4.83 -8.02 26.42
C SER A 12 3.40 -8.37 25.94
N HIS A 13 3.09 -8.12 24.67
CA HIS A 13 1.88 -8.59 24.01
C HIS A 13 1.88 -10.13 23.95
N ARG A 14 1.08 -10.76 24.82
CA ARG A 14 0.66 -12.16 24.71
C ARG A 14 -0.69 -12.20 24.00
N ALA A 15 -0.85 -13.13 23.06
CA ALA A 15 -2.15 -13.49 22.52
C ALA A 15 -3.03 -14.09 23.63
N PHE A 16 -4.24 -13.58 23.81
CA PHE A 16 -5.26 -14.18 24.67
C PHE A 16 -6.27 -14.91 23.78
N PHE A 17 -6.38 -16.22 23.95
CA PHE A 17 -7.51 -16.99 23.43
C PHE A 17 -8.59 -17.02 24.51
N HIS A 18 -9.80 -16.57 24.21
CA HIS A 18 -10.97 -16.80 25.05
C HIS A 18 -11.95 -17.70 24.32
N ILE A 19 -12.07 -18.93 24.80
CA ILE A 19 -13.08 -19.89 24.36
C ILE A 19 -14.35 -19.58 25.16
N ARG A 20 -15.38 -19.04 24.51
CA ARG A 20 -16.72 -18.94 25.11
C ARG A 20 -17.59 -20.06 24.54
N ALA A 21 -17.90 -21.05 25.37
CA ALA A 21 -18.90 -22.06 25.03
C ALA A 21 -20.30 -21.49 25.28
N ALA A 22 -21.02 -21.16 24.21
CA ALA A 22 -22.47 -21.03 24.23
C ALA A 22 -23.04 -22.15 23.36
N GLY A 23 -23.99 -22.90 23.91
CA GLY A 23 -24.57 -24.08 23.26
C GLY A 23 -25.14 -23.74 21.88
N ARG A 24 -24.79 -24.60 20.90
CA ARG A 24 -25.13 -24.58 19.47
C ARG A 24 -24.28 -23.65 18.61
N GLY A 25 -23.27 -24.25 17.98
CA GLY A 25 -22.46 -23.65 16.92
C GLY A 25 -21.20 -22.97 17.43
N ILE A 26 -20.04 -23.57 17.17
CA ILE A 26 -18.76 -22.90 17.33
C ILE A 26 -18.68 -21.83 16.23
N VAL A 27 -18.91 -20.58 16.59
CA VAL A 27 -18.58 -19.44 15.74
C VAL A 27 -17.16 -19.00 16.11
N LEU A 28 -16.20 -19.31 15.25
CA LEU A 28 -14.88 -18.71 15.30
C LEU A 28 -15.02 -17.25 14.84
N VAL A 29 -15.17 -16.33 15.78
CA VAL A 29 -14.98 -14.91 15.51
C VAL A 29 -13.47 -14.69 15.42
N VAL A 30 -12.96 -14.56 14.20
CA VAL A 30 -11.61 -14.06 13.96
C VAL A 30 -11.70 -12.55 14.18
N GLU A 31 -11.37 -12.09 15.39
CA GLU A 31 -11.08 -10.68 15.63
C GLU A 31 -9.85 -10.32 14.80
N GLY A 32 -10.04 -9.44 13.81
CA GLY A 32 -8.98 -9.01 12.92
C GLY A 32 -7.87 -8.33 13.71
N GLU A 33 -6.63 -8.78 13.50
CA GLU A 33 -5.45 -8.02 13.91
C GLU A 33 -5.57 -6.62 13.32
N GLY A 34 -5.77 -5.63 14.20
CA GLY A 34 -6.05 -4.26 13.83
C GLY A 34 -4.99 -3.73 12.88
N MET A 35 -5.45 -3.24 11.72
CA MET A 35 -4.65 -2.41 10.83
C MET A 35 -4.13 -1.23 11.66
N GLY A 36 -2.84 -1.25 11.97
CA GLY A 36 -2.24 -0.41 13.01
C GLY A 36 -2.32 1.09 12.70
N SER A 37 -2.06 1.90 13.73
CA SER A 37 -2.04 3.37 13.71
C SER A 37 -1.37 4.01 12.48
N GLY A 38 -0.46 3.29 11.80
CA GLY A 38 0.18 3.73 10.56
C GLY A 38 -0.77 3.95 9.37
N PHE A 39 -1.83 3.15 9.18
CA PHE A 39 -2.79 3.40 8.08
C PHE A 39 -3.63 4.64 8.36
N GLU A 40 -4.12 4.77 9.60
CA GLU A 40 -4.88 5.95 10.04
C GLU A 40 -4.03 7.22 9.97
N ASP A 41 -2.77 7.15 10.43
CA ASP A 41 -1.82 8.27 10.33
C ASP A 41 -1.50 8.63 8.88
N GLU A 42 -1.35 7.62 8.01
CA GLU A 42 -1.21 7.86 6.57
C GLU A 42 -2.46 8.59 6.10
N PHE A 43 -3.69 8.14 6.36
CA PHE A 43 -4.90 8.75 5.80
C PHE A 43 -5.41 10.04 6.45
N ARG A 44 -4.99 10.37 7.68
CA ARG A 44 -5.44 11.56 8.44
C ARG A 44 -5.49 12.88 7.64
N PRO A 45 -4.48 13.27 6.82
CA PRO A 45 -4.57 14.50 6.02
C PRO A 45 -5.73 14.53 5.02
N VAL A 46 -6.18 13.37 4.51
CA VAL A 46 -7.36 13.29 3.64
C VAL A 46 -8.61 13.56 4.46
N ASP A 47 -8.69 13.02 5.68
CA ASP A 47 -9.82 13.26 6.59
C ASP A 47 -9.90 14.72 7.02
N ASP A 48 -8.76 15.38 7.21
CA ASP A 48 -8.69 16.83 7.49
C ASP A 48 -9.22 17.66 6.31
N ILE A 49 -8.86 17.30 5.08
CA ILE A 49 -9.38 17.95 3.86
C ILE A 49 -10.89 17.75 3.75
N LEU A 50 -11.39 16.52 3.94
CA LEU A 50 -12.82 16.20 3.83
C LEU A 50 -13.66 16.93 4.89
N ARG A 51 -13.11 17.11 6.10
CA ARG A 51 -13.74 17.88 7.18
C ARG A 51 -13.66 19.39 6.99
N SER A 52 -12.83 19.87 6.07
CA SER A 52 -12.74 21.30 5.78
C SER A 52 -14.03 21.85 5.14
N GLY A 53 -14.23 23.16 5.30
CA GLY A 53 -15.31 23.90 4.63
C GLY A 53 -14.97 24.36 3.20
N HIS A 54 -13.86 23.90 2.63
CA HIS A 54 -13.42 24.34 1.30
C HIS A 54 -14.26 23.73 0.19
N ARG A 55 -14.55 24.52 -0.85
CA ARG A 55 -15.31 24.08 -2.03
C ARG A 55 -14.61 22.98 -2.83
N THR A 56 -13.28 22.92 -2.77
CA THR A 56 -12.43 21.96 -3.50
C THR A 56 -12.16 20.67 -2.73
N ARG A 57 -12.69 20.51 -1.50
CA ARG A 57 -12.36 19.39 -0.61
C ARG A 57 -12.49 18.01 -1.26
N GLY A 58 -13.47 17.82 -2.15
CA GLY A 58 -13.66 16.54 -2.85
C GLY A 58 -12.49 16.22 -3.77
N VAL A 59 -12.15 17.16 -4.67
CA VAL A 59 -11.04 16.98 -5.62
C VAL A 59 -9.69 16.91 -4.92
N ASP A 60 -9.50 17.67 -3.84
CA ASP A 60 -8.25 17.68 -3.07
C ASP A 60 -8.05 16.33 -2.34
N ALA A 61 -9.10 15.84 -1.66
CA ALA A 61 -9.09 14.54 -0.97
C ALA A 61 -8.88 13.37 -1.94
N PHE A 62 -9.59 13.40 -3.09
CA PHE A 62 -9.43 12.46 -4.18
C PHE A 62 -7.98 12.43 -4.67
N THR A 63 -7.41 13.60 -4.99
CA THR A 63 -6.07 13.71 -5.57
C THR A 63 -5.02 13.14 -4.63
N LEU A 64 -5.08 13.53 -3.35
CA LEU A 64 -4.15 13.04 -2.35
C LEU A 64 -4.26 11.53 -2.14
N THR A 65 -5.48 10.99 -2.12
CA THR A 65 -5.73 9.56 -1.95
C THR A 65 -5.25 8.74 -3.16
N TYR A 66 -5.45 9.24 -4.37
CA TYR A 66 -4.91 8.61 -5.58
C TYR A 66 -3.37 8.57 -5.57
N LEU A 67 -2.71 9.67 -5.18
CA LEU A 67 -1.25 9.70 -5.03
C LEU A 67 -0.75 8.69 -4.00
N ARG A 68 -1.51 8.45 -2.93
CA ARG A 68 -1.21 7.43 -1.92
C ARG A 68 -1.32 6.02 -2.47
N ALA A 69 -2.35 5.70 -3.23
CA ALA A 69 -2.48 4.40 -3.88
C ALA A 69 -1.28 4.11 -4.81
N GLU A 70 -0.87 5.09 -5.62
CA GLU A 70 0.31 4.94 -6.47
C GLU A 70 1.60 4.77 -5.64
N ARG A 71 1.73 5.53 -4.55
CA ARG A 71 2.90 5.44 -3.65
C ARG A 71 2.96 4.08 -2.96
N GLN A 72 1.83 3.53 -2.52
CA GLN A 72 1.78 2.22 -1.85
C GLN A 72 2.31 1.11 -2.75
N ILE A 73 1.87 1.05 -4.01
CA ILE A 73 2.38 0.06 -4.98
C ILE A 73 3.89 0.24 -5.22
N ARG A 74 4.37 1.48 -5.40
CA ARG A 74 5.82 1.77 -5.51
C ARG A 74 6.60 1.28 -4.29
N LYS A 75 6.05 1.45 -3.09
CA LYS A 75 6.69 1.02 -1.84
C LYS A 75 6.72 -0.49 -1.71
N ILE A 76 5.63 -1.20 -2.01
CA ILE A 76 5.61 -2.68 -2.01
C ILE A 76 6.64 -3.21 -3.00
N PHE A 77 6.67 -2.67 -4.22
CA PHE A 77 7.65 -3.04 -5.23
C PHE A 77 9.09 -2.81 -4.75
N THR A 78 9.40 -1.62 -4.26
CA THR A 78 10.75 -1.25 -3.79
C THR A 78 11.17 -2.11 -2.59
N HIS A 79 10.23 -2.40 -1.69
CA HIS A 79 10.46 -3.29 -0.56
C HIS A 79 10.86 -4.70 -1.01
N LEU A 80 10.18 -5.24 -2.03
CA LEU A 80 10.52 -6.53 -2.61
C LEU A 80 11.92 -6.53 -3.20
N ILE A 81 12.30 -5.51 -3.99
CA ILE A 81 13.66 -5.37 -4.53
C ILE A 81 14.70 -5.38 -3.41
N PHE A 82 14.42 -4.67 -2.32
CA PHE A 82 15.28 -4.60 -1.16
C PHE A 82 15.43 -5.95 -0.42
N GLN A 83 14.63 -6.97 -0.75
CA GLN A 83 14.82 -8.32 -0.19
C GLN A 83 15.99 -9.07 -0.84
N SER A 84 16.49 -8.64 -2.01
CA SER A 84 17.69 -9.25 -2.61
C SER A 84 18.88 -9.15 -1.66
N GLU A 85 19.65 -10.23 -1.49
CA GLU A 85 20.89 -10.23 -0.71
C GLU A 85 21.95 -9.30 -1.30
N ALA A 86 21.83 -8.95 -2.58
CA ALA A 86 22.73 -8.04 -3.27
C ALA A 86 22.61 -6.57 -2.83
N PHE A 87 21.56 -6.22 -2.07
CA PHE A 87 21.26 -4.85 -1.71
C PHE A 87 21.14 -4.63 -0.21
N ASP A 88 21.71 -3.52 0.24
CA ASP A 88 21.51 -2.94 1.57
C ASP A 88 21.19 -1.44 1.46
N HIS A 89 21.17 -0.76 2.61
CA HIS A 89 20.81 0.65 2.71
C HIS A 89 21.76 1.57 1.91
N LYS A 90 23.00 1.15 1.67
CA LYS A 90 24.00 1.91 0.89
C LYS A 90 23.65 1.93 -0.60
N ASN A 91 22.89 0.94 -1.09
CA ASN A 91 22.44 0.89 -2.48
C ASN A 91 21.22 1.77 -2.76
N SER A 92 20.60 2.39 -1.75
CA SER A 92 19.33 3.12 -1.90
C SER A 92 19.36 4.18 -3.00
N GLN A 93 20.47 4.92 -3.15
CA GLN A 93 20.59 5.95 -4.19
C GLN A 93 20.65 5.33 -5.60
N GLN A 94 21.42 4.24 -5.78
CA GLN A 94 21.54 3.53 -7.05
C GLN A 94 20.21 2.90 -7.46
N LEU A 95 19.50 2.28 -6.52
CA LEU A 95 18.19 1.66 -6.78
C LEU A 95 17.13 2.72 -7.17
N ARG A 96 17.16 3.89 -6.55
CA ARG A 96 16.29 5.02 -6.92
C ARG A 96 16.63 5.56 -8.31
N GLN A 97 17.92 5.68 -8.63
CA GLN A 97 18.36 6.12 -9.94
C GLN A 97 17.91 5.14 -11.03
N ALA A 98 18.07 3.83 -10.82
CA ALA A 98 17.59 2.81 -11.75
C ALA A 98 16.06 2.86 -11.97
N LEU A 99 15.28 3.15 -10.92
CA LEU A 99 13.83 3.40 -11.05
C LEU A 99 13.52 4.66 -11.86
N HIS A 100 14.27 5.74 -11.63
CA HIS A 100 14.09 6.99 -12.35
C HIS A 100 14.40 6.84 -13.85
N ASP A 101 15.46 6.11 -14.17
CA ASP A 101 15.94 5.93 -15.55
C ASP A 101 15.17 4.85 -16.31
N ALA A 102 14.37 4.04 -15.61
CA ALA A 102 13.54 3.02 -16.22
C ALA A 102 12.40 3.67 -17.04
N PRO A 103 12.30 3.39 -18.35
CA PRO A 103 11.31 4.02 -19.20
C PRO A 103 9.90 3.52 -18.85
N ASP A 104 8.98 4.48 -18.69
CA ASP A 104 7.53 4.22 -18.61
C ASP A 104 7.14 3.24 -17.48
N LEU A 105 7.67 3.44 -16.26
CA LEU A 105 7.22 2.68 -15.08
C LEU A 105 5.79 3.09 -14.67
N SER A 106 4.81 2.43 -15.29
CA SER A 106 3.40 2.58 -14.96
C SER A 106 2.98 1.72 -13.76
N PHE A 107 1.82 2.06 -13.17
CA PHE A 107 1.18 1.24 -12.13
C PHE A 107 1.11 -0.24 -12.53
N LYS A 108 0.72 -0.52 -13.78
CA LYS A 108 0.62 -1.88 -14.33
C LYS A 108 1.97 -2.62 -14.30
N LYS A 109 3.04 -1.98 -14.77
CA LYS A 109 4.38 -2.59 -14.75
C LYS A 109 4.87 -2.89 -13.34
N LEU A 110 4.57 -2.02 -12.37
CA LEU A 110 4.89 -2.28 -10.97
C LEU A 110 4.08 -3.46 -10.42
N THR A 111 2.80 -3.60 -10.78
CA THR A 111 2.00 -4.77 -10.38
C THR A 111 2.50 -6.08 -10.99
N ASP A 112 2.96 -6.08 -12.25
CA ASP A 112 3.66 -7.22 -12.87
C ASP A 112 4.97 -7.55 -12.12
N GLY A 113 5.71 -6.50 -11.74
CA GLY A 113 6.91 -6.63 -10.93
C GLY A 113 6.65 -7.32 -9.59
N ILE A 114 5.61 -6.90 -8.87
CA ILE A 114 5.18 -7.52 -7.60
C ILE A 114 4.85 -9.01 -7.82
N GLN A 115 4.07 -9.34 -8.85
CA GLN A 115 3.74 -10.73 -9.18
C GLN A 115 4.99 -11.56 -9.43
N ARG A 116 5.94 -11.05 -10.22
CA ARG A 116 7.16 -11.77 -10.55
C ARG A 116 8.06 -11.97 -9.33
N LEU A 117 8.18 -10.96 -8.46
CA LEU A 117 9.05 -10.97 -7.28
C LEU A 117 8.49 -11.78 -6.11
N ALA A 118 7.17 -11.71 -5.88
CA ALA A 118 6.52 -12.32 -4.71
C ALA A 118 5.66 -13.54 -5.04
N ASN A 119 5.49 -13.89 -6.32
CA ASN A 119 4.61 -14.96 -6.79
C ASN A 119 3.16 -14.80 -6.32
N VAL A 120 2.69 -13.56 -6.21
CA VAL A 120 1.32 -13.19 -5.85
C VAL A 120 0.90 -11.95 -6.63
N THR A 121 -0.25 -12.00 -7.26
CA THR A 121 -0.83 -10.90 -8.04
C THR A 121 -1.46 -9.86 -7.11
N VAL A 122 -1.52 -8.60 -7.56
CA VAL A 122 -2.29 -7.56 -6.83
C VAL A 122 -3.78 -7.92 -6.74
N ALA A 123 -4.31 -8.67 -7.71
CA ALA A 123 -5.67 -9.20 -7.63
C ALA A 123 -5.87 -10.14 -6.44
N GLU A 124 -4.93 -11.05 -6.20
CA GLU A 124 -4.95 -11.93 -5.02
C GLU A 124 -4.77 -11.14 -3.71
N LEU A 125 -3.98 -10.07 -3.71
CA LEU A 125 -3.80 -9.22 -2.52
C LEU A 125 -5.08 -8.44 -2.16
N VAL A 126 -5.77 -7.86 -3.13
CA VAL A 126 -7.00 -7.09 -2.91
C VAL A 126 -8.21 -8.01 -2.70
N GLY A 127 -8.22 -9.18 -3.34
CA GLY A 127 -9.27 -10.19 -3.20
C GLY A 127 -10.53 -9.87 -4.03
N ALA A 128 -11.70 -10.22 -3.50
CA ALA A 128 -12.96 -10.22 -4.23
C ALA A 128 -13.36 -8.86 -4.83
N GLU A 129 -12.92 -7.76 -4.22
CA GLU A 129 -13.23 -6.40 -4.66
C GLU A 129 -12.31 -5.89 -5.78
N TYR A 130 -11.29 -6.67 -6.19
CA TYR A 130 -10.27 -6.22 -7.13
C TYR A 130 -10.86 -5.66 -8.43
N ASP A 131 -11.73 -6.41 -9.10
CA ASP A 131 -12.24 -5.99 -10.42
C ASP A 131 -13.06 -4.70 -10.34
N ARG A 132 -13.84 -4.53 -9.27
CA ARG A 132 -14.64 -3.32 -9.05
C ARG A 132 -13.74 -2.13 -8.77
N LEU A 133 -12.84 -2.26 -7.81
CA LEU A 133 -11.97 -1.17 -7.37
C LEU A 133 -10.89 -0.82 -8.42
N PHE A 134 -10.41 -1.79 -9.19
CA PHE A 134 -9.47 -1.53 -10.27
C PHE A 134 -10.10 -0.68 -11.39
N LYS A 135 -11.37 -0.91 -11.72
CA LYS A 135 -12.12 -0.04 -12.65
C LYS A 135 -12.24 1.39 -12.10
N VAL A 136 -12.44 1.54 -10.80
CA VAL A 136 -12.44 2.86 -10.14
C VAL A 136 -11.07 3.52 -10.25
N LEU A 137 -9.97 2.80 -10.01
CA LEU A 137 -8.61 3.31 -10.18
C LEU A 137 -8.32 3.74 -11.62
N GLN A 138 -8.77 2.97 -12.62
CA GLN A 138 -8.62 3.34 -14.03
C GLN A 138 -9.38 4.62 -14.37
N LYS A 139 -10.60 4.79 -13.84
CA LYS A 139 -11.39 6.02 -13.96
C LYS A 139 -10.68 7.19 -13.27
N ALA A 140 -10.23 6.99 -12.04
CA ALA A 140 -9.48 7.95 -11.23
C ALA A 140 -8.22 8.45 -11.93
N LYS A 141 -7.44 7.55 -12.56
CA LYS A 141 -6.25 7.91 -13.33
C LYS A 141 -6.59 8.94 -14.42
N ARG A 142 -7.67 8.72 -15.18
CA ARG A 142 -8.10 9.65 -16.24
C ARG A 142 -8.47 11.02 -15.68
N TYR A 143 -9.15 11.07 -14.54
CA TYR A 143 -9.50 12.33 -13.87
C TYR A 143 -8.25 13.06 -13.38
N ARG A 144 -7.33 12.34 -12.71
CA ARG A 144 -6.06 12.88 -12.24
C ARG A 144 -5.24 13.46 -13.39
N ASP A 145 -5.11 12.73 -14.50
CA ASP A 145 -4.34 13.19 -15.65
C ASP A 145 -4.90 14.51 -16.19
N LYS A 146 -6.23 14.64 -16.32
CA LYS A 146 -6.86 15.90 -16.75
C LYS A 146 -6.65 17.04 -15.75
N LEU A 147 -6.90 16.79 -14.46
CA LEU A 147 -6.72 17.79 -13.41
C LEU A 147 -5.27 18.30 -13.36
N PHE A 148 -4.29 17.42 -13.51
CA PHE A 148 -2.87 17.79 -13.49
C PHE A 148 -2.40 18.51 -14.75
N HIS A 149 -3.13 18.37 -15.85
CA HIS A 149 -2.93 19.15 -17.06
C HIS A 149 -3.74 20.45 -17.09
N GLY A 150 -4.40 20.82 -15.98
CA GLY A 150 -5.25 22.02 -15.89
C GLY A 150 -6.51 21.91 -16.76
N GLN A 151 -6.86 20.71 -17.20
CA GLN A 151 -8.03 20.44 -18.01
C GLN A 151 -9.20 20.07 -17.11
N LEU A 152 -10.38 20.63 -17.40
CA LEU A 152 -11.60 20.10 -16.81
C LEU A 152 -11.82 18.68 -17.35
N PRO A 153 -12.21 17.71 -16.52
CA PRO A 153 -12.72 16.46 -17.03
C PRO A 153 -13.89 16.75 -17.99
N ASP A 154 -13.93 16.08 -19.15
CA ASP A 154 -15.03 16.22 -20.14
C ASP A 154 -16.45 15.96 -19.55
N GLN A 155 -16.50 15.47 -18.31
CA GLN A 155 -17.69 15.31 -17.49
C GLN A 155 -17.59 16.25 -16.29
N TYR A 156 -18.66 16.98 -15.98
CA TYR A 156 -18.78 17.73 -14.73
C TYR A 156 -18.82 16.75 -13.55
N VAL A 157 -17.66 16.37 -13.02
CA VAL A 157 -17.53 15.50 -11.84
C VAL A 157 -17.90 16.31 -10.60
N SER A 158 -18.89 15.85 -9.83
CA SER A 158 -19.34 16.53 -8.62
C SER A 158 -18.37 16.32 -7.45
N THR A 159 -18.52 17.15 -6.40
CA THR A 159 -17.78 16.97 -5.16
C THR A 159 -18.09 15.60 -4.54
N GLU A 160 -19.35 15.19 -4.57
CA GLU A 160 -19.84 13.91 -4.05
C GLU A 160 -19.25 12.73 -4.84
N GLU A 161 -19.10 12.86 -6.15
CA GLU A 161 -18.47 11.84 -6.98
C GLU A 161 -16.98 11.69 -6.65
N PHE A 162 -16.24 12.80 -6.48
CA PHE A 162 -14.85 12.73 -6.03
C PHE A 162 -14.71 12.10 -4.65
N ILE A 163 -15.62 12.42 -3.71
CA ILE A 163 -15.63 11.79 -2.37
C ILE A 163 -15.90 10.29 -2.48
N GLN A 164 -16.81 9.86 -3.37
CA GLN A 164 -17.08 8.44 -3.55
C GLN A 164 -15.87 7.70 -4.15
N ILE A 165 -15.21 8.30 -5.14
CA ILE A 165 -13.99 7.75 -5.73
C ILE A 165 -12.86 7.68 -4.69
N GLU A 166 -12.70 8.71 -3.85
CA GLU A 166 -11.74 8.70 -2.74
C GLU A 166 -11.98 7.50 -1.82
N ARG A 167 -13.23 7.27 -1.38
CA ARG A 167 -13.57 6.15 -0.51
C ARG A 167 -13.22 4.80 -1.12
N ASP A 168 -13.55 4.60 -2.40
CA ASP A 168 -13.22 3.38 -3.11
C ASP A 168 -11.70 3.16 -3.23
N ILE A 169 -10.94 4.22 -3.53
CA ILE A 169 -9.46 4.14 -3.56
C ILE A 169 -8.89 3.88 -2.16
N ARG A 170 -9.48 4.45 -1.11
CA ARG A 170 -9.08 4.16 0.27
C ARG A 170 -9.31 2.67 0.59
N THR A 171 -10.50 2.14 0.27
CA THR A 171 -10.78 0.69 0.43
C THR A 171 -9.79 -0.17 -0.36
N TRP A 172 -9.40 0.24 -1.57
CA TRP A 172 -8.33 -0.45 -2.29
C TRP A 172 -7.02 -0.47 -1.49
N CYS A 173 -6.59 0.67 -0.95
CA CYS A 173 -5.36 0.77 -0.18
C CYS A 173 -5.40 -0.09 1.09
N GLU A 174 -6.54 -0.16 1.77
CA GLU A 174 -6.76 -0.99 2.97
C GLU A 174 -6.65 -2.48 2.64
N LEU A 175 -7.38 -2.94 1.62
CA LEU A 175 -7.36 -4.34 1.19
C LEU A 175 -5.97 -4.74 0.69
N LEU A 176 -5.33 -3.88 -0.10
CA LEU A 176 -3.96 -4.09 -0.56
C LEU A 176 -2.97 -4.15 0.61
N ALA A 177 -3.09 -3.28 1.61
CA ALA A 177 -2.24 -3.30 2.79
C ALA A 177 -2.38 -4.62 3.57
N ALA A 178 -3.62 -5.03 3.83
CA ALA A 178 -3.92 -6.27 4.55
C ALA A 178 -3.41 -7.51 3.76
N GLY A 179 -3.68 -7.56 2.46
CA GLY A 179 -3.23 -8.63 1.59
C GLY A 179 -1.70 -8.68 1.48
N ALA A 180 -1.05 -7.55 1.25
CA ALA A 180 0.40 -7.47 1.15
C ALA A 180 1.09 -7.82 2.47
N LEU A 181 0.55 -7.37 3.62
CA LEU A 181 1.07 -7.77 4.93
C LEU A 181 0.99 -9.29 5.12
N LYS A 182 -0.14 -9.91 4.76
CA LYS A 182 -0.34 -11.36 4.86
C LYS A 182 0.58 -12.14 3.92
N HIS A 183 0.64 -11.78 2.65
CA HIS A 183 1.31 -12.58 1.61
C HIS A 183 2.78 -12.22 1.42
N ILE A 184 3.16 -10.96 1.63
CA ILE A 184 4.52 -10.45 1.43
C ILE A 184 5.20 -10.20 2.77
N GLY A 185 4.46 -9.85 3.83
CA GLY A 185 5.04 -9.42 5.11
C GLY A 185 5.27 -7.91 5.21
N TYR A 186 4.72 -7.12 4.29
CA TYR A 186 4.82 -5.66 4.26
C TYR A 186 3.58 -5.03 3.64
N ASP A 187 3.06 -3.98 4.28
CA ASP A 187 1.77 -3.33 3.99
C ASP A 187 1.84 -2.18 2.96
N GLY A 188 3.05 -1.74 2.58
CA GLY A 188 3.24 -0.58 1.72
C GLY A 188 3.15 0.78 2.42
N ILE A 189 2.99 0.82 3.75
CA ILE A 189 2.73 2.04 4.53
C ILE A 189 3.93 2.41 5.40
N LEU A 190 4.61 1.43 6.00
CA LEU A 190 5.81 1.70 6.79
C LEU A 190 7.05 1.89 5.88
N ASP A 191 8.25 1.97 6.45
CA ASP A 191 9.51 2.10 5.69
C ASP A 191 9.80 0.85 4.85
N SER A 192 10.08 1.03 3.56
CA SER A 192 10.27 -0.04 2.58
C SER A 192 11.64 -0.73 2.67
N HIS A 193 12.64 -0.13 3.33
CA HIS A 193 14.03 -0.65 3.33
C HIS A 193 14.31 -1.68 4.45
N ARG A 194 13.29 -2.37 4.94
CA ARG A 194 13.42 -3.39 5.98
C ARG A 194 13.56 -4.77 5.33
N LYS A 195 14.45 -5.61 5.87
CA LYS A 195 14.58 -7.02 5.48
C LYS A 195 13.52 -7.85 6.19
N LEU A 196 12.92 -8.79 5.47
CA LEU A 196 11.95 -9.74 6.00
C LEU A 196 12.64 -11.02 6.48
N LYS A 197 12.01 -11.71 7.44
CA LYS A 197 12.34 -13.09 7.79
C LYS A 197 11.51 -14.07 6.94
N ARG A 198 11.58 -13.90 5.61
CA ARG A 198 10.86 -14.71 4.61
C ARG A 198 11.84 -15.27 3.57
N PRO A 199 12.51 -16.38 3.86
CA PRO A 199 13.59 -16.91 3.02
C PRO A 199 13.13 -17.24 1.60
N GLU A 200 11.87 -17.61 1.40
CA GLU A 200 11.27 -17.89 0.10
C GLU A 200 11.22 -16.65 -0.81
N ILE A 201 10.87 -15.47 -0.26
CA ILE A 201 10.86 -14.21 -1.00
C ILE A 201 12.29 -13.75 -1.24
N VAL A 202 13.14 -13.79 -0.21
CA VAL A 202 14.55 -13.38 -0.31
C VAL A 202 15.28 -14.18 -1.40
N LYS A 203 15.15 -15.52 -1.38
CA LYS A 203 15.76 -16.40 -2.38
C LYS A 203 15.28 -16.03 -3.79
N ARG A 204 13.97 -15.93 -3.99
CA ARG A 204 13.37 -15.63 -5.30
C ARG A 204 13.81 -14.26 -5.84
N VAL A 205 13.76 -13.23 -5.00
CA VAL A 205 14.19 -11.88 -5.39
C VAL A 205 15.69 -11.88 -5.72
N THR A 206 16.51 -12.56 -4.93
CA THR A 206 17.96 -12.67 -5.18
C THR A 206 18.26 -13.38 -6.49
N GLU A 207 17.53 -14.44 -6.83
CA GLU A 207 17.67 -15.14 -8.12
C GLU A 207 17.28 -14.25 -9.32
N LEU A 208 16.21 -13.45 -9.17
CA LEU A 208 15.74 -12.54 -10.24
C LEU A 208 16.61 -11.28 -10.37
N VAL A 209 17.13 -10.79 -9.24
CA VAL A 209 17.82 -9.50 -9.11
C VAL A 209 19.09 -9.65 -8.25
N PRO A 210 20.10 -10.43 -8.71
CA PRO A 210 21.32 -10.70 -7.94
C PRO A 210 22.32 -9.53 -7.90
N ASN A 211 22.04 -8.43 -8.61
CA ASN A 211 22.88 -7.23 -8.65
C ASN A 211 22.14 -6.06 -9.34
N LEU A 212 22.75 -4.88 -9.34
CA LEU A 212 22.18 -3.66 -9.93
C LEU A 212 21.89 -3.80 -11.44
N LYS A 213 22.79 -4.44 -12.20
CA LYS A 213 22.58 -4.64 -13.65
C LYS A 213 21.36 -5.53 -13.91
N ALA A 214 21.21 -6.61 -13.14
CA ALA A 214 20.03 -7.47 -13.24
C ALA A 214 18.75 -6.72 -12.85
N TYR A 215 18.83 -5.76 -11.92
CA TYR A 215 17.69 -4.91 -11.57
C TYR A 215 17.27 -4.01 -12.72
N GLU A 216 18.21 -3.31 -13.35
CA GLU A 216 17.94 -2.48 -14.52
C GLU A 216 17.31 -3.30 -15.67
N GLU A 217 17.85 -4.49 -15.94
CA GLU A 217 17.30 -5.41 -16.94
C GLU A 217 15.93 -5.98 -16.53
N PHE A 218 15.69 -6.19 -15.23
CA PHE A 218 14.40 -6.60 -14.71
C PHE A 218 13.34 -5.52 -14.97
N LEU A 219 13.66 -4.25 -14.71
CA LEU A 219 12.76 -3.10 -14.95
C LEU A 219 12.38 -2.97 -16.43
N LYS A 220 13.35 -3.16 -17.34
CA LYS A 220 13.09 -3.14 -18.81
C LYS A 220 12.14 -4.23 -19.29
N LYS A 221 12.05 -5.35 -18.55
CA LYS A 221 11.24 -6.53 -18.92
C LYS A 221 9.80 -6.49 -18.37
N LEU A 222 9.44 -5.48 -17.56
CA LEU A 222 8.09 -5.36 -17.00
C LEU A 222 7.06 -5.01 -18.09
N ARG A 223 5.88 -5.63 -18.04
CA ARG A 223 4.82 -5.52 -19.06
C ARG A 223 3.54 -4.83 -18.59
#